data_AF-A0A2W4LJD3-F1
#
_entry.id   AF-A0A2W4LJD3-F1
#
_cell.length_a   1.000
_cell.length_b   1.000
_cell.length_c   1.000
_cell.angle_alpha   90.00
_cell.angle_beta   90.00
_cell.angle_gamma   90.00
#
_symmetry.space_group_name_H-M   'P 1'
#
loop_
_entity.id
_entity.type
_entity.pdbx_description
1 polymer ?
#
loop_
_entity_poly.entity_id
_entity_poly.type
_entity_poly.pdbx_seq_one_letter_code
_entity_poly.pdbx_strand_id
1 'polypeptide(L)'
;MQLVDADEPNSHALSLAAPPGAYQKLSIGIGLPAACNAGDPTLRVFPLNADGGMYWTWGTRYVFLRMEGTRWVEPDWVKLGYHIGFDESYRAVELEAELVLGGGAEAPTLVVDVARLSTSPDGESMIHGLMPDWIIERLSDEFFLRPVP
;
A
#
# COMPACT_ATOMS: atom_id res chain seq x y z
N MET A 1 -8.41 3.80 8.31
CA MET A 1 -7.18 3.60 7.51
C MET A 1 -6.58 2.27 7.91
N GLN A 2 -6.05 1.51 6.96
CA GLN A 2 -5.62 0.13 7.16
C GLN A 2 -4.13 0.01 6.83
N LEU A 3 -3.39 -0.76 7.62
CA LEU A 3 -2.07 -1.28 7.25
C LEU A 3 -2.26 -2.69 6.73
N VAL A 4 -1.68 -3.00 5.58
CA VAL A 4 -1.61 -4.35 5.02
C VAL A 4 -0.19 -4.84 5.28
N ASP A 5 -0.08 -5.92 6.04
CA ASP A 5 1.18 -6.57 6.39
C ASP A 5 1.15 -8.00 5.87
N ALA A 6 2.13 -8.35 5.03
CA ALA A 6 2.22 -9.66 4.38
C ALA A 6 2.26 -10.81 5.40
N ASP A 7 2.82 -10.57 6.60
CA ASP A 7 2.95 -11.58 7.65
C ASP A 7 1.70 -11.70 8.53
N GLU A 8 0.73 -10.80 8.37
CA GLU A 8 -0.54 -10.79 9.11
C GLU A 8 -1.72 -11.04 8.16
N PRO A 9 -2.16 -12.30 7.96
CA PRO A 9 -3.23 -12.64 7.01
C PRO A 9 -4.53 -11.86 7.23
N ASN A 10 -4.84 -11.51 8.48
CA ASN A 10 -6.04 -10.75 8.82
C ASN A 10 -5.98 -9.29 8.33
N SER A 11 -4.80 -8.79 7.97
CA SER A 11 -4.61 -7.44 7.43
C SER A 11 -4.85 -7.36 5.92
N HIS A 12 -4.96 -8.51 5.22
CA HIS A 12 -5.08 -8.59 3.76
C HIS A 12 -6.49 -8.29 3.25
N ALA A 13 -7.48 -8.20 4.16
CA ALA A 13 -8.85 -7.86 3.83
C ALA A 13 -9.16 -6.42 4.27
N LEU A 14 -9.64 -5.60 3.32
CA LEU A 14 -10.14 -4.26 3.62
C LEU A 14 -11.66 -4.30 3.76
N SER A 15 -12.17 -3.90 4.94
CA SER A 15 -13.60 -3.71 5.15
C SER A 15 -13.97 -2.25 4.90
N LEU A 16 -14.90 -2.02 3.98
CA LEU A 16 -15.43 -0.71 3.64
C LEU A 16 -16.89 -0.62 4.07
N ALA A 17 -17.26 0.46 4.77
CA ALA A 17 -18.64 0.77 5.10
C ALA A 17 -19.15 1.84 4.12
N ALA A 18 -20.21 1.53 3.39
CA ALA A 18 -20.89 2.47 2.50
C ALA A 18 -22.41 2.23 2.57
N PRO A 19 -23.24 3.26 2.36
CA PRO A 19 -24.68 3.10 2.28
C PRO A 19 -25.09 2.12 1.15
N PRO A 20 -26.21 1.41 1.28
CA PRO A 20 -26.76 0.65 0.16
C PRO A 20 -27.01 1.53 -1.05
N GLY A 21 -26.70 1.04 -2.25
CA GLY A 21 -26.82 1.81 -3.48
C GLY A 21 -26.01 1.24 -4.65
N ALA A 22 -26.17 1.88 -5.81
CA ALA A 22 -25.37 1.60 -6.99
C ALA A 22 -24.23 2.60 -7.11
N TYR A 23 -23.01 2.09 -7.27
CA TYR A 23 -21.77 2.84 -7.42
C TYR A 23 -21.16 2.51 -8.77
N GLN A 24 -20.56 3.50 -9.42
CA GLN A 24 -19.91 3.35 -10.72
C GLN A 24 -18.38 3.32 -10.61
N LYS A 25 -17.85 3.78 -9.46
CA LYS A 25 -16.43 3.97 -9.21
C LYS A 25 -16.09 3.68 -7.76
N LEU A 26 -14.93 3.05 -7.55
CA LEU A 26 -14.26 2.94 -6.27
C LEU A 26 -12.93 3.71 -6.33
N SER A 27 -12.68 4.59 -5.37
CA SER A 27 -11.41 5.32 -5.24
C SER A 27 -10.69 4.90 -3.97
N ILE A 28 -9.40 4.57 -4.10
CA ILE A 28 -8.55 4.06 -3.02
C ILE A 28 -7.28 4.90 -2.96
N GLY A 29 -7.02 5.49 -1.79
CA GLY A 29 -5.75 6.16 -1.52
C GLY A 29 -4.70 5.16 -1.03
N ILE A 30 -3.54 5.14 -1.68
CA ILE A 30 -2.34 4.41 -1.25
C ILE A 30 -1.35 5.44 -0.68
N GLY A 31 -0.95 5.24 0.57
CA GLY A 31 -0.13 6.18 1.32
C GLY A 31 -0.96 7.25 2.02
N LEU A 32 -0.31 8.36 2.39
CA LEU A 32 -0.94 9.46 3.12
C LEU A 32 -0.94 10.75 2.31
N PRO A 33 -2.02 11.55 2.37
CA PRO A 33 -1.97 12.94 1.92
C PRO A 33 -0.86 13.70 2.66
N ALA A 34 -0.22 14.66 2.00
CA ALA A 34 0.91 15.43 2.55
C ALA A 34 0.63 16.01 3.95
N ALA A 35 -0.57 16.57 4.16
CA ALA A 35 -1.00 17.12 5.46
C ALA A 35 -1.02 16.08 6.60
N CYS A 36 -1.20 14.79 6.28
CA CYS A 36 -1.15 13.69 7.24
C CYS A 36 0.25 13.10 7.37
N ASN A 37 1.05 13.11 6.30
CA ASN A 37 2.35 12.45 6.22
C ASN A 37 3.38 13.06 7.19
N ALA A 38 3.34 14.38 7.38
CA ALA A 38 4.20 15.09 8.34
C ALA A 38 3.69 15.04 9.81
N GLY A 39 2.72 14.18 10.11
CA GLY A 39 2.11 14.09 11.44
C GLY A 39 3.03 13.50 12.52
N ASP A 40 2.81 13.88 13.77
CA ASP A 40 3.47 13.29 14.94
C ASP A 40 2.82 11.92 15.26
N PRO A 41 3.56 10.79 15.16
CA PRO A 41 3.01 9.46 15.42
C PRO A 41 2.63 9.23 16.88
N THR A 42 3.17 10.01 17.82
CA THR A 42 2.82 9.88 19.25
C THR A 42 1.41 10.36 19.56
N LEU A 43 0.84 11.19 18.67
CA LEU A 43 -0.52 11.72 18.76
C LEU A 43 -1.53 10.93 17.91
N ARG A 44 -1.11 9.80 17.32
CA ARG A 44 -1.94 8.98 16.45
C ARG A 44 -2.32 7.67 17.13
N VAL A 45 -3.26 6.97 16.49
CA VAL A 45 -3.66 5.60 16.83
C VAL A 45 -3.13 4.64 15.76
N PHE A 46 -3.13 3.34 16.05
CA PHE A 46 -2.80 2.31 15.07
C PHE A 46 -3.63 2.49 13.78
N PRO A 47 -3.04 2.38 12.57
CA PRO A 47 -1.66 1.98 12.29
C PRO A 47 -0.64 3.12 12.21
N LEU A 48 -1.01 4.35 12.56
CA LEU A 48 -0.13 5.53 12.46
C LEU A 48 0.69 5.82 13.72
N ASN A 49 0.45 5.09 14.80
CA ASN A 49 1.26 5.20 16.01
C ASN A 49 2.56 4.39 15.87
N ALA A 50 3.38 4.39 16.93
CA ALA A 50 4.64 3.66 16.94
C ALA A 50 4.49 2.16 16.67
N ASP A 51 3.38 1.55 17.11
CA ASP A 51 3.12 0.11 16.95
C ASP A 51 2.96 -0.30 15.47
N GLY A 52 2.57 0.63 14.60
CA GLY A 52 2.47 0.36 13.17
C GLY A 52 3.83 0.16 12.48
N GLY A 53 4.94 0.63 13.08
CA GLY A 53 6.29 0.43 12.53
C GLY A 53 6.56 1.09 11.17
N MET A 54 5.66 1.96 10.69
CA MET A 54 5.71 2.60 9.38
C MET A 54 6.03 4.10 9.48
N TYR A 55 6.84 4.52 10.46
CA TYR A 55 7.25 5.92 10.61
C TYR A 55 8.77 6.07 10.58
N TRP A 56 9.27 6.94 9.71
CA TRP A 56 10.68 7.29 9.64
C TRP A 56 10.99 8.46 10.58
N THR A 57 11.77 8.18 11.62
CA THR A 57 12.20 9.21 12.58
C THR A 57 13.15 10.24 11.97
N TRP A 58 14.06 9.82 11.08
CA TRP A 58 15.01 10.71 10.40
C TRP A 58 14.32 11.69 9.44
N GLY A 59 13.31 11.20 8.71
CA GLY A 59 12.57 11.96 7.72
C GLY A 59 11.32 12.65 8.25
N THR A 60 10.95 12.37 9.51
CA THR A 60 9.72 12.84 10.18
C THR A 60 8.47 12.62 9.31
N ARG A 61 8.34 11.41 8.74
CA ARG A 61 7.27 11.08 7.80
C ARG A 61 6.90 9.60 7.82
N TYR A 62 5.74 9.25 7.30
CA TYR A 62 5.30 7.86 7.21
C TYR A 62 5.87 7.13 5.99
N VAL A 63 6.01 5.82 6.13
CA VAL A 63 6.31 4.87 5.08
C VAL A 63 4.97 4.32 4.58
N PHE A 64 4.73 4.42 3.29
CA PHE A 64 3.54 3.94 2.59
C PHE A 64 3.71 2.49 2.12
N LEU A 65 4.93 2.11 1.75
CA LEU A 65 5.32 0.73 1.41
C LEU A 65 6.68 0.43 2.03
N ARG A 66 6.78 -0.73 2.70
CA ARG A 66 8.02 -1.28 3.24
C ARG A 66 8.21 -2.70 2.69
N MET A 67 9.35 -2.94 2.06
CA MET A 67 9.81 -4.27 1.66
C MET A 67 11.27 -4.42 2.08
N GLU A 68 11.52 -5.37 2.97
CA GLU A 68 12.85 -5.61 3.53
C GLU A 68 13.23 -7.08 3.35
N GLY A 69 14.53 -7.36 3.30
CA GLY A 69 15.00 -8.73 3.20
C GLY A 69 16.49 -8.81 2.94
N THR A 70 16.90 -9.89 2.30
CA THR A 70 18.28 -10.11 1.85
C THR A 70 18.28 -10.59 0.42
N ARG A 71 19.28 -10.16 -0.36
CA ARG A 71 19.50 -10.66 -1.71
C ARG A 71 20.94 -11.06 -1.91
N TRP A 72 21.15 -12.02 -2.80
CA TRP A 72 22.48 -12.47 -3.20
C TRP A 72 23.08 -11.46 -4.18
N VAL A 73 24.24 -10.93 -3.82
CA VAL A 73 25.08 -10.12 -4.71
C VAL A 73 26.49 -10.68 -4.56
N GLU A 74 26.90 -11.50 -5.53
CA GLU A 74 28.15 -12.26 -5.48
C GLU A 74 29.33 -11.41 -4.95
N PRO A 75 30.08 -11.88 -3.94
CA PRO A 75 30.02 -13.19 -3.27
C PRO A 75 29.19 -13.23 -1.97
N ASP A 76 28.37 -12.21 -1.69
CA ASP A 76 27.78 -12.00 -0.36
C ASP A 76 26.26 -11.83 -0.39
N TRP A 77 25.63 -12.11 0.76
CA TRP A 77 24.25 -11.67 1.02
C TRP A 77 24.26 -10.23 1.51
N VAL A 78 23.52 -9.36 0.82
CA VAL A 78 23.34 -7.97 1.22
C VAL A 78 21.91 -7.70 1.65
N LYS A 79 21.74 -6.74 2.57
CA LYS A 79 20.42 -6.28 2.99
C LYS A 79 19.70 -5.60 1.83
N LEU A 80 18.41 -5.83 1.76
CA LEU A 80 17.45 -5.22 0.86
C LEU A 80 16.49 -4.39 1.70
N GLY A 81 16.35 -3.11 1.39
CA GLY A 81 15.46 -2.21 2.12
C GLY A 81 14.82 -1.21 1.17
N TYR A 82 13.54 -1.41 0.91
CA TYR A 82 12.69 -0.52 0.13
C TYR A 82 11.68 0.12 1.04
N HIS A 83 11.75 1.44 1.17
CA HIS A 83 10.82 2.23 1.94
C HIS A 83 10.39 3.42 1.09
N ILE A 84 9.09 3.59 0.95
CA ILE A 84 8.47 4.64 0.14
C ILE A 84 7.64 5.49 1.06
N GLY A 85 7.79 6.81 1.04
CA GLY A 85 7.09 7.68 1.99
C GLY A 85 7.14 9.18 1.72
N PHE A 86 7.56 9.58 0.51
CA PHE A 86 7.51 10.98 0.10
C PHE A 86 6.07 11.38 -0.25
N ASP A 87 5.73 12.66 -0.12
CA ASP A 87 4.38 13.15 -0.42
C ASP A 87 3.99 12.86 -1.87
N GLU A 88 4.96 12.96 -2.77
CA GLU A 88 4.85 12.64 -4.20
C GLU A 88 4.57 11.17 -4.47
N SER A 89 4.66 10.29 -3.46
CA SER A 89 4.36 8.87 -3.55
C SER A 89 2.90 8.53 -3.22
N TYR A 90 2.10 9.50 -2.75
CA TYR A 90 0.67 9.29 -2.56
C TYR A 90 -0.02 9.03 -3.90
N ARG A 91 -0.77 7.94 -4.01
CA ARG A 91 -1.52 7.59 -5.23
C ARG A 91 -2.99 7.40 -4.90
N ALA A 92 -3.85 7.89 -5.80
CA ALA A 92 -5.26 7.52 -5.81
C ALA A 92 -5.46 6.55 -6.98
N VAL A 93 -5.96 5.37 -6.67
CA VAL A 93 -6.37 4.37 -7.66
C VAL A 93 -7.87 4.49 -7.84
N GLU A 94 -8.30 4.61 -9.09
CA GLU A 94 -9.71 4.62 -9.46
C GLU A 94 -10.05 3.34 -10.21
N LEU A 95 -11.07 2.63 -9.73
CA LEU A 95 -11.58 1.42 -10.34
C LEU A 95 -12.99 1.72 -10.84
N GLU A 96 -13.15 1.73 -12.16
CA GLU A 96 -14.46 1.80 -12.80
C GLU A 96 -15.13 0.43 -12.65
N ALA A 97 -16.24 0.37 -11.92
CA ALA A 97 -17.03 -0.84 -11.76
C ALA A 97 -18.45 -0.54 -11.30
N GLU A 98 -19.39 -1.27 -11.89
CA GLU A 98 -20.77 -1.30 -11.41
C GLU A 98 -20.85 -2.16 -10.13
N LEU A 99 -20.88 -1.48 -8.99
CA LEU A 99 -20.96 -2.09 -7.67
C LEU A 99 -22.35 -1.80 -7.10
N VAL A 100 -23.14 -2.85 -6.90
CA VAL A 100 -24.43 -2.74 -6.22
C VAL A 100 -24.27 -3.26 -4.79
N LEU A 101 -24.29 -2.34 -3.83
CA LEU A 101 -24.29 -2.68 -2.41
C LEU A 101 -25.73 -2.87 -1.96
N GLY A 102 -26.14 -4.13 -1.81
CA GLY A 102 -27.39 -4.49 -1.14
C GLY A 102 -27.23 -4.39 0.38
N GLY A 103 -28.34 -4.30 1.12
CA GLY A 103 -28.33 -4.43 2.60
C GLY A 103 -28.05 -5.86 3.10
N GLY A 104 -27.53 -6.74 2.25
CA GLY A 104 -27.22 -8.14 2.55
C GLY A 104 -25.76 -8.32 2.99
N ALA A 105 -25.46 -9.51 3.55
CA ALA A 105 -24.20 -9.80 4.24
C ALA A 105 -22.98 -10.06 3.34
N GLU A 106 -23.15 -10.17 2.01
CA GLU A 106 -22.06 -10.47 1.09
C GLU A 106 -21.51 -9.18 0.46
N ALA A 107 -20.42 -8.68 1.03
CA ALA A 107 -19.70 -7.54 0.48
C ALA A 107 -18.78 -7.98 -0.68
N PRO A 108 -18.67 -7.19 -1.77
CA PRO A 108 -17.70 -7.47 -2.83
C PRO A 108 -16.27 -7.46 -2.27
N THR A 109 -15.43 -8.41 -2.72
CA THR A 109 -14.03 -8.50 -2.29
C THR A 109 -13.11 -7.86 -3.34
N LEU A 110 -12.36 -6.85 -2.94
CA LEU A 110 -11.24 -6.33 -3.73
C LEU A 110 -10.00 -7.19 -3.48
N VAL A 111 -9.34 -7.63 -4.56
CA VAL A 111 -8.10 -8.43 -4.48
C VAL A 111 -6.98 -7.63 -5.11
N VAL A 112 -5.84 -7.53 -4.42
CA VAL A 112 -4.62 -6.89 -4.93
C VAL A 112 -3.51 -7.94 -4.97
N ASP A 113 -2.87 -8.11 -6.13
CA ASP A 113 -1.73 -9.02 -6.28
C ASP A 113 -0.42 -8.31 -5.93
N VAL A 114 -0.07 -8.31 -4.65
CA VAL A 114 1.13 -7.67 -4.12
C VAL A 114 2.42 -8.30 -4.66
N ALA A 115 2.39 -9.58 -5.08
CA ALA A 115 3.57 -10.26 -5.62
C ALA A 115 4.06 -9.65 -6.97
N ARG A 116 3.20 -8.92 -7.67
CA ARG A 116 3.58 -8.17 -8.88
C ARG A 116 4.32 -6.88 -8.60
N LEU A 117 4.27 -6.39 -7.35
CA LEU A 117 5.04 -5.23 -6.89
C LEU A 117 6.50 -5.59 -6.58
N SER A 118 6.83 -6.88 -6.39
CA SER A 118 8.18 -7.33 -6.00
C SER A 118 9.12 -7.66 -7.16
N THR A 119 8.70 -7.49 -8.42
CA THR A 119 9.57 -7.71 -9.59
C THR A 119 9.97 -6.39 -10.24
N SER A 120 11.22 -5.97 -10.12
CA SER A 120 11.75 -4.89 -10.94
C SER A 120 11.77 -5.30 -12.42
N PRO A 121 11.33 -4.46 -13.37
CA PRO A 121 11.52 -4.72 -14.80
C PRO A 121 12.99 -4.99 -15.16
N ASP A 122 13.92 -4.34 -14.45
CA ASP A 122 15.31 -4.20 -14.91
C ASP A 122 16.38 -4.83 -13.97
N GLY A 123 15.97 -5.45 -12.86
CA GLY A 123 16.89 -6.11 -11.91
C GLY A 123 17.73 -5.18 -11.05
N GLU A 124 17.39 -3.89 -10.98
CA GLU A 124 18.21 -2.88 -10.31
C GLU A 124 18.31 -3.03 -8.79
N SER A 125 19.49 -2.65 -8.28
CA SER A 125 19.83 -2.58 -6.88
C SER A 125 19.44 -1.25 -6.26
N MET A 126 18.50 -1.25 -5.34
CA MET A 126 18.08 -0.04 -4.65
C MET A 126 18.66 0.00 -3.24
N ILE A 127 19.49 1.01 -2.98
CA ILE A 127 20.02 1.31 -1.64
C ILE A 127 19.68 2.77 -1.37
N HIS A 128 18.79 3.00 -0.40
CA HIS A 128 18.53 4.26 0.30
C HIS A 128 18.51 5.55 -0.54
N GLY A 129 17.28 6.05 -0.81
CA GLY A 129 17.08 7.51 -0.94
C GLY A 129 16.02 7.93 -1.95
N LEU A 130 15.93 7.26 -3.10
CA LEU A 130 14.95 7.60 -4.14
C LEU A 130 14.33 6.32 -4.69
N MET A 131 13.00 6.31 -4.78
CA MET A 131 12.25 5.24 -5.44
C MET A 131 12.38 5.42 -6.96
N PRO A 132 12.53 4.33 -7.74
CA PRO A 132 12.44 4.40 -9.20
C PRO A 132 11.00 4.64 -9.62
N ASP A 133 10.80 5.39 -10.70
CA ASP A 133 9.48 5.71 -11.24
C ASP A 133 8.65 4.45 -11.58
N TRP A 134 9.27 3.31 -11.90
CA TRP A 134 8.54 2.07 -12.22
C TRP A 134 7.78 1.45 -11.03
N ILE A 135 8.23 1.62 -9.78
CA ILE A 135 7.47 1.12 -8.60
C ILE A 135 6.22 1.98 -8.41
N ILE A 136 6.37 3.29 -8.60
CA ILE A 136 5.27 4.24 -8.59
C ILE A 136 4.23 3.87 -9.65
N GLU A 137 4.67 3.56 -10.87
CA GLU A 137 3.81 3.21 -12.01
C GLU A 137 3.07 1.88 -11.80
N ARG A 138 3.73 0.85 -11.26
CA ARG A 138 3.07 -0.45 -10.99
C ARG A 138 2.04 -0.41 -9.88
N LEU A 139 2.22 0.45 -8.87
CA LEU A 139 1.21 0.65 -7.84
C LEU A 139 -0.09 1.23 -8.40
N SER A 140 -0.09 1.91 -9.55
CA SER A 140 -1.32 2.34 -10.22
C SER A 140 -1.94 1.27 -11.12
N ASP A 141 -1.13 0.42 -11.76
CA ASP A 141 -1.59 -0.44 -12.85
C ASP A 141 -2.15 -1.81 -12.40
N GLU A 142 -1.81 -2.28 -11.20
CA GLU A 142 -2.09 -3.66 -10.77
C GLU A 142 -3.38 -3.84 -9.92
N PHE A 143 -4.18 -2.78 -9.77
CA PHE A 143 -5.47 -2.90 -9.08
C PHE A 143 -6.54 -3.38 -10.06
N PHE A 144 -7.15 -4.53 -9.77
CA PHE A 144 -8.26 -5.06 -10.55
C PHE A 144 -9.34 -5.65 -9.63
N LEU A 145 -10.59 -5.54 -10.04
CA LEU A 145 -11.71 -6.16 -9.34
C LEU A 145 -11.90 -7.59 -9.84
N ARG A 146 -12.00 -8.56 -8.92
CA ARG A 146 -12.43 -9.92 -9.25
C ARG A 146 -13.92 -10.09 -8.90
N PRO A 147 -14.74 -10.69 -9.77
CA PRO A 147 -16.07 -11.17 -9.38
C PRO A 147 -15.94 -12.17 -8.22
N VAL A 148 -16.89 -12.15 -7.30
CA VAL A 148 -17.03 -13.19 -6.26
C VAL A 148 -17.45 -14.50 -6.97
N PRO A 149 -16.85 -15.66 -6.66
CA PRO A 149 -17.25 -16.95 -7.21
C PRO A 149 -18.67 -17.38 -6.77
#